data_AF-A0A536HYA6-F1
#
_entry.id   AF-A0A536HYA6-F1
#
_cell.length_a   1.000
_cell.length_b   1.000
_cell.length_c   1.000
_cell.angle_alpha   90.00
_cell.angle_beta   90.00
_cell.angle_gamma   90.00
#
_symmetry.space_group_name_H-M   'P 1'
#
loop_
_entity.id
_entity.type
_entity.pdbx_description
1 polymer ?
#
loop_
_entity_poly.entity_id
_entity_poly.type
_entity_poly.pdbx_seq_one_letter_code
_entity_poly.pdbx_strand_id
1 'polypeptide(L)'
;MSGALLALVIVLIFSGIIILHESGHYVSAKLAGIKVEQFSVGFGPMLFGRQRGETLYAVRAIPLGGFVKLAGMDGTDAGPRGFNAHPLWQRFIVIVAGSALNLALPVLIFFGTIAIAGDLDYKAPIEVGSLDSTKPAVSAPNVMPTGPAGIRPGDVILSVDGHPVNQYNDLHRWVNASNGAPVTVTVRRDGQTQTYTVTPVYDQDSGGFVNYGPLQAAGLSIQRTGDTIAGIFGGIYQLATDKRLGGLLGPKGIEGPVGIVKTTAQVAQGGGLNLIPFIGFLSLSLGLVNILPFPALDGGRAAFLVIEAIRGRPVDPAREQMVHYVGLAILFGLIGLVTYNDVLR
;
A
#
# COMPACT_ATOMS: atom_id res chain seq x y z
N MET A 1 23.89 1.74 -0.32
CA MET A 1 23.48 3.16 -0.42
C MET A 1 24.16 3.94 0.69
N SER A 2 24.59 5.18 0.46
CA SER A 2 25.09 6.02 1.56
C SER A 2 23.93 6.37 2.52
N GLY A 3 24.24 6.66 3.79
CA GLY A 3 23.23 7.04 4.78
C GLY A 3 22.43 8.29 4.36
N ALA A 4 23.08 9.26 3.72
CA ALA A 4 22.43 10.45 3.19
C ALA A 4 21.43 10.14 2.07
N LEU A 5 21.79 9.23 1.14
CA LEU A 5 20.89 8.81 0.06
C LEU A 5 19.68 8.06 0.62
N LEU A 6 19.88 7.19 1.61
CA LEU A 6 18.79 6.47 2.26
C LEU A 6 17.82 7.43 2.97
N ALA A 7 18.34 8.40 3.73
CA ALA A 7 17.51 9.41 4.39
C ALA A 7 16.68 10.21 3.38
N LEU A 8 17.28 10.61 2.25
CA LEU A 8 16.58 11.29 1.16
C LEU A 8 15.46 10.42 0.59
N VAL A 9 15.73 9.15 0.28
CA VAL A 9 14.73 8.20 -0.24
C VAL A 9 13.55 8.04 0.72
N ILE A 10 13.83 7.90 2.03
CA ILE A 10 12.79 7.79 3.06
C ILE A 10 11.91 9.05 3.06
N VAL A 11 12.51 10.24 3.09
CA VAL A 11 11.76 11.50 3.07
C VAL A 11 10.90 11.61 1.81
N LEU A 12 11.42 11.21 0.65
CA LEU A 12 10.68 11.22 -0.61
C LEU A 12 9.50 10.23 -0.60
N ILE A 13 9.68 9.02 -0.06
CA ILE A 13 8.61 8.03 0.07
C ILE A 13 7.48 8.58 0.93
N PHE A 14 7.78 9.04 2.15
CA PHE A 14 6.75 9.56 3.06
C PHE A 14 6.09 10.82 2.51
N SER A 15 6.87 11.74 1.97
CA SER A 15 6.33 12.95 1.32
C SER A 15 5.41 12.57 0.17
N GLY A 16 5.79 11.61 -0.69
CA GLY A 16 5.01 11.18 -1.83
C GLY A 16 3.66 10.57 -1.44
N ILE A 17 3.66 9.66 -0.45
CA ILE A 17 2.42 9.04 0.05
C ILE A 17 1.50 10.09 0.67
N ILE A 18 2.03 11.03 1.44
CA ILE A 18 1.23 12.09 2.07
C ILE A 18 0.71 13.09 1.03
N ILE A 19 1.52 13.48 0.05
CA ILE A 19 1.07 14.35 -1.05
C ILE A 19 -0.09 13.70 -1.80
N LEU A 20 0.00 12.39 -2.07
CA LEU A 20 -1.09 11.64 -2.68
C LEU A 20 -2.33 11.69 -1.79
N HIS A 21 -2.22 11.40 -0.49
CA HIS A 21 -3.33 11.54 0.45
C HIS A 21 -3.98 12.93 0.41
N GLU A 22 -3.21 14.00 0.57
CA GLU A 22 -3.70 15.38 0.53
C GLU A 22 -4.34 15.73 -0.82
N SER A 23 -3.80 15.18 -1.92
CA SER A 23 -4.38 15.36 -3.26
C SER A 23 -5.81 14.82 -3.36
N GLY A 24 -6.15 13.77 -2.61
CA GLY A 24 -7.50 13.22 -2.55
C GLY A 24 -8.51 14.24 -2.02
N HIS A 25 -8.21 14.85 -0.87
CA HIS A 25 -9.04 15.94 -0.31
C HIS A 25 -9.07 17.15 -1.24
N TYR A 26 -7.92 17.54 -1.77
CA TYR A 26 -7.81 18.70 -2.65
C TYR A 26 -8.66 18.55 -3.92
N VAL A 27 -8.50 17.45 -4.66
CA VAL A 27 -9.20 17.22 -5.93
C VAL A 27 -10.70 17.12 -5.68
N SER A 28 -11.12 16.33 -4.69
CA SER A 28 -12.54 16.18 -4.34
C SER A 28 -13.17 17.52 -3.91
N ALA A 29 -12.47 18.34 -3.12
CA ALA A 29 -12.94 19.65 -2.70
C ALA A 29 -13.13 20.60 -3.89
N LYS A 30 -12.15 20.65 -4.81
CA LYS A 30 -12.24 21.50 -6.00
C LYS A 30 -13.37 21.04 -6.94
N LEU A 31 -13.57 19.73 -7.10
CA LEU A 31 -14.68 19.17 -7.88
C LEU A 31 -16.06 19.46 -7.26
N ALA A 32 -16.15 19.47 -5.93
CA ALA A 32 -17.37 19.87 -5.21
C ALA A 32 -17.58 21.40 -5.13
N GLY A 33 -16.67 22.20 -5.71
CA GLY A 33 -16.76 23.66 -5.68
C GLY A 33 -16.40 24.28 -4.32
N ILE A 34 -15.82 23.51 -3.39
CA ILE A 34 -15.32 23.99 -2.11
C ILE A 34 -14.08 24.84 -2.34
N LYS A 35 -13.99 25.99 -1.68
CA LYS A 35 -12.79 26.83 -1.72
C LYS A 35 -11.67 26.17 -0.90
N VAL A 36 -10.56 25.88 -1.58
CA VAL A 36 -9.31 25.44 -0.95
C VAL A 36 -8.39 26.64 -0.79
N GLU A 37 -8.12 27.02 0.44
CA GLU A 37 -7.25 28.17 0.76
C GLU A 37 -5.78 27.83 0.61
N GLN A 38 -5.39 26.62 1.00
CA GLN A 38 -4.00 26.20 1.00
C GLN A 38 -3.86 24.70 0.73
N PHE A 39 -2.88 24.35 -0.09
CA PHE A 39 -2.34 23.00 -0.24
C PHE A 39 -0.89 23.04 0.20
N SER A 40 -0.56 22.38 1.31
CA SER A 40 0.77 22.44 1.91
C SER A 40 1.42 21.07 1.97
N VAL A 41 2.68 21.00 1.55
CA VAL A 41 3.56 19.86 1.79
C VAL A 41 4.46 20.21 2.96
N GLY A 42 4.39 19.40 4.00
CA GLY A 42 5.12 19.57 5.24
C GLY A 42 4.50 20.54 6.25
N PHE A 43 5.17 20.69 7.39
CA PHE A 43 4.81 21.55 8.51
C PHE A 43 5.91 22.58 8.83
N GLY A 44 5.62 23.50 9.76
CA GLY A 44 6.57 24.53 10.21
C GLY A 44 6.60 25.76 9.29
N PRO A 45 7.68 26.57 9.33
CA PRO A 45 7.77 27.77 8.50
C PRO A 45 7.75 27.43 7.00
N MET A 46 7.12 28.30 6.21
CA MET A 46 7.07 28.18 4.76
C MET A 46 8.44 28.49 4.17
N LEU A 47 8.99 27.56 3.38
CA LEU A 47 10.23 27.77 2.64
C LEU A 47 9.94 28.40 1.28
N PHE A 48 8.97 27.83 0.58
CA PHE A 48 8.57 28.26 -0.76
C PHE A 48 7.05 28.24 -0.86
N GLY A 49 6.46 29.24 -1.50
CA GLY A 49 5.02 29.31 -1.69
C GLY A 49 4.66 30.06 -2.95
N ARG A 50 3.63 29.58 -3.66
CA ARG A 50 3.07 30.25 -4.83
C ARG A 50 1.55 30.26 -4.77
N GLN A 51 0.97 31.45 -4.83
CA GLN A 51 -0.47 31.60 -5.01
C GLN A 51 -0.83 31.28 -6.46
N ARG A 52 -1.80 30.39 -6.67
CA ARG A 52 -2.39 30.15 -8.00
C ARG A 52 -3.91 30.15 -7.86
N GLY A 53 -4.53 31.20 -8.40
CA GLY A 53 -5.95 31.47 -8.17
C GLY A 53 -6.20 31.73 -6.68
N GLU A 54 -7.16 31.02 -6.12
CA GLU A 54 -7.54 31.12 -4.69
C GLU A 54 -6.70 30.25 -3.75
N THR A 55 -5.87 29.34 -4.27
CA THR A 55 -5.13 28.35 -3.47
C THR A 55 -3.66 28.73 -3.35
N LEU A 56 -3.15 28.77 -2.11
CA LEU A 56 -1.73 28.86 -1.81
C LEU A 56 -1.10 27.47 -1.84
N TYR A 57 -0.15 27.25 -2.75
CA TYR A 57 0.66 26.02 -2.76
C TYR A 57 1.95 26.28 -2.00
N ALA A 58 2.20 25.55 -0.92
CA ALA A 58 3.32 25.79 -0.02
C ALA A 58 4.16 24.53 0.22
N VAL A 59 5.48 24.70 0.27
CA VAL A 59 6.45 23.72 0.75
C VAL A 59 7.06 24.27 2.02
N ARG A 60 7.04 23.48 3.09
CA ARG A 60 7.45 23.88 4.44
C ARG A 60 8.68 23.11 4.92
N ALA A 61 9.30 23.62 5.98
CA ALA A 61 10.60 23.15 6.45
C ALA A 61 10.63 21.70 6.93
N ILE A 62 9.52 21.19 7.45
CA ILE A 62 9.44 19.82 7.97
C ILE A 62 8.68 18.96 6.93
N PRO A 63 9.36 18.13 6.12
CA PRO A 63 8.74 17.36 5.03
C PRO A 63 8.01 16.10 5.50
N LEU A 64 7.62 16.04 6.78
CA LEU A 64 6.95 14.90 7.40
C LEU A 64 5.46 15.22 7.61
N GLY A 65 4.72 15.37 6.53
CA GLY A 65 3.32 15.76 6.60
C GLY A 65 2.83 16.57 5.42
N GLY A 66 1.58 17.01 5.53
CA GLY A 66 0.90 17.89 4.61
C GLY A 66 -0.44 18.29 5.20
N PHE A 67 -1.10 19.26 4.57
CA PHE A 67 -2.50 19.55 4.87
C PHE A 67 -3.17 20.31 3.72
N VAL A 68 -4.46 20.06 3.56
CA VAL A 68 -5.37 20.88 2.76
C VAL A 68 -6.24 21.75 3.67
N LYS A 69 -6.09 23.08 3.57
CA LYS A 69 -6.93 24.02 4.31
C LYS A 69 -8.19 24.35 3.50
N LEU A 70 -9.34 23.83 3.96
CA LEU A 70 -10.65 24.09 3.37
C LEU A 70 -11.32 25.30 4.05
N ALA A 71 -11.87 26.22 3.25
CA ALA A 71 -12.52 27.40 3.79
C ALA A 71 -13.76 27.03 4.62
N GLY A 72 -13.96 27.67 5.77
CA GLY A 72 -15.13 27.49 6.63
C GLY A 72 -15.21 26.17 7.41
N MET A 73 -14.19 25.31 7.31
CA MET A 73 -14.11 24.04 8.05
C MET A 73 -13.84 24.24 9.54
N ASP A 74 -13.23 25.36 9.92
CA ASP A 74 -13.00 25.80 11.30
C ASP A 74 -14.23 26.46 11.94
N GLY A 75 -15.38 26.47 11.25
CA GLY A 75 -16.61 27.10 11.71
C GLY A 75 -16.72 28.57 11.33
N THR A 76 -15.72 29.15 10.66
CA THR A 76 -15.83 30.50 10.11
C THR A 76 -16.85 30.54 8.96
N ASP A 77 -17.58 31.66 8.84
CA ASP A 77 -18.40 31.88 7.66
C ASP A 77 -17.50 32.19 6.45
N ALA A 78 -17.47 31.25 5.51
CA ALA A 78 -16.68 31.34 4.27
C ALA A 78 -17.57 31.51 3.03
N GLY A 79 -18.84 31.90 3.22
CA GLY A 79 -19.81 32.08 2.16
C GLY A 79 -20.21 30.77 1.45
N PRO A 80 -20.84 30.86 0.26
CA PRO A 80 -21.42 29.70 -0.43
C PRO A 80 -20.44 28.60 -0.84
N ARG A 81 -19.13 28.93 -0.88
CA ARG A 81 -18.06 27.99 -1.21
C ARG A 81 -17.33 27.45 0.02
N GLY A 82 -17.81 27.75 1.22
CA GLY A 82 -17.32 27.18 2.47
C GLY A 82 -17.67 25.70 2.59
N PHE A 83 -16.81 24.91 3.23
CA PHE A 83 -17.00 23.49 3.47
C PHE A 83 -18.35 23.21 4.14
N ASN A 84 -18.66 23.93 5.23
CA ASN A 84 -19.90 23.78 6.00
C ASN A 84 -21.16 24.31 5.29
N ALA A 85 -21.02 25.03 4.17
CA ALA A 85 -22.15 25.46 3.35
C ALA A 85 -22.62 24.36 2.37
N HIS A 86 -21.82 23.31 2.17
CA HIS A 86 -22.11 22.24 1.20
C HIS A 86 -22.88 21.07 1.81
N PRO A 87 -23.66 20.33 0.98
CA PRO A 87 -24.36 19.12 1.40
C PRO A 87 -23.45 18.11 2.09
N LEU A 88 -24.00 17.40 3.08
CA LEU A 88 -23.27 16.46 3.92
C LEU A 88 -22.53 15.39 3.10
N TRP A 89 -23.14 14.87 2.03
CA TRP A 89 -22.51 13.86 1.18
C TRP A 89 -21.26 14.38 0.46
N GLN A 90 -21.23 15.66 0.05
CA GLN A 90 -20.04 16.27 -0.57
C GLN A 90 -18.93 16.42 0.46
N ARG A 91 -19.26 16.95 1.65
CA ARG A 91 -18.33 17.04 2.78
C ARG A 91 -17.76 15.67 3.14
N PHE A 92 -18.61 14.64 3.20
CA PHE A 92 -18.20 13.28 3.51
C PHE A 92 -17.21 12.73 2.48
N ILE A 93 -17.52 12.83 1.18
CA ILE A 93 -16.61 12.42 0.11
C ILE A 93 -15.26 13.13 0.23
N VAL A 94 -15.26 14.45 0.46
CA VAL A 94 -14.03 15.23 0.59
C VAL A 94 -13.17 14.74 1.75
N ILE A 95 -13.78 14.44 2.89
CA ILE A 95 -13.06 13.94 4.07
C ILE A 95 -12.53 12.52 3.85
N VAL A 96 -13.25 11.62 3.19
CA VAL A 96 -12.75 10.24 3.00
C VAL A 96 -11.82 10.09 1.78
N ALA A 97 -11.79 11.07 0.87
CA ALA A 97 -11.06 10.97 -0.40
C ALA A 97 -9.56 10.75 -0.23
N GLY A 98 -8.92 11.39 0.75
CA GLY A 98 -7.49 11.20 1.00
C GLY A 98 -7.17 9.77 1.42
N SER A 99 -7.90 9.25 2.41
CA SER A 99 -7.78 7.86 2.87
C SER A 99 -8.10 6.86 1.74
N ALA A 100 -9.17 7.10 0.97
CA ALA A 100 -9.54 6.26 -0.17
C ALA A 100 -8.44 6.18 -1.23
N LEU A 101 -7.76 7.28 -1.54
CA LEU A 101 -6.65 7.29 -2.49
C LEU A 101 -5.45 6.47 -1.98
N ASN A 102 -5.17 6.53 -0.67
CA ASN A 102 -4.14 5.71 -0.05
C ASN A 102 -4.47 4.21 0.03
N LEU A 103 -5.77 3.85 0.00
CA LEU A 103 -6.22 2.46 -0.10
C LEU A 103 -6.25 1.97 -1.57
N ALA A 104 -6.42 2.87 -2.53
CA ALA A 104 -6.42 2.54 -3.97
C ALA A 104 -5.01 2.43 -4.56
N LEU A 105 -4.09 3.29 -4.16
CA LEU A 105 -2.70 3.31 -4.65
C LEU A 105 -1.97 1.96 -4.52
N PRO A 106 -2.08 1.21 -3.39
CA PRO A 106 -1.45 -0.10 -3.24
C PRO A 106 -1.89 -1.10 -4.32
N VAL A 107 -3.16 -1.07 -4.75
CA VAL A 107 -3.66 -1.94 -5.83
C VAL A 107 -2.88 -1.69 -7.11
N LEU A 108 -2.66 -0.42 -7.47
CA LEU A 108 -1.90 -0.04 -8.66
C LEU A 108 -0.41 -0.38 -8.53
N ILE A 109 0.18 -0.17 -7.35
CA ILE A 109 1.58 -0.50 -7.08
C ILE A 109 1.80 -2.02 -7.16
N PHE A 110 0.94 -2.81 -6.51
CA PHE A 110 1.02 -4.27 -6.56
C PHE A 110 0.75 -4.78 -7.97
N PHE A 111 -0.23 -4.22 -8.68
CA PHE A 111 -0.48 -4.56 -10.08
C PHE A 111 0.76 -4.33 -10.94
N GLY A 112 1.37 -3.15 -10.88
CA GLY A 112 2.58 -2.84 -11.66
C GLY A 112 3.75 -3.73 -11.27
N THR A 113 3.91 -4.02 -9.97
CA THR A 113 4.95 -4.93 -9.48
C THR A 113 4.75 -6.35 -10.02
N ILE A 114 3.53 -6.87 -9.94
CA ILE A 114 3.19 -8.22 -10.40
C ILE A 114 3.30 -8.34 -11.92
N ALA A 115 2.85 -7.33 -12.66
CA ALA A 115 2.89 -7.32 -14.12
C ALA A 115 4.32 -7.19 -14.70
N ILE A 116 5.23 -6.56 -13.96
CA ILE A 116 6.61 -6.32 -14.42
C ILE A 116 7.57 -7.37 -13.86
N ALA A 117 7.42 -7.73 -12.59
CA ALA A 117 8.39 -8.53 -11.85
C ALA A 117 7.82 -9.86 -11.32
N GLY A 118 6.54 -10.15 -11.55
CA GLY A 118 5.84 -11.29 -10.97
C GLY A 118 5.39 -11.06 -9.52
N ASP A 119 4.60 -11.98 -8.97
CA ASP A 119 4.24 -11.95 -7.55
C ASP A 119 5.42 -12.46 -6.71
N LEU A 120 5.99 -11.53 -5.94
CA LEU A 120 7.18 -11.75 -5.12
C LEU A 120 6.89 -12.61 -3.87
N ASP A 121 5.62 -12.83 -3.50
CA ASP A 121 5.22 -13.44 -2.23
C ASP A 121 4.08 -14.47 -2.34
N TYR A 122 3.71 -14.92 -3.55
CA TYR A 122 2.65 -15.93 -3.72
C TYR A 122 3.07 -17.29 -3.15
N LYS A 123 2.46 -17.68 -2.04
CA LYS A 123 2.61 -19.00 -1.41
C LYS A 123 1.33 -19.82 -1.59
N ALA A 124 1.27 -20.56 -2.68
CA ALA A 124 0.34 -21.67 -2.88
C ALA A 124 1.00 -22.69 -3.82
N PRO A 125 0.60 -23.97 -3.81
CA PRO A 125 1.06 -24.91 -4.83
C PRO A 125 0.83 -24.29 -6.22
N ILE A 126 1.87 -24.28 -7.04
CA ILE A 126 1.79 -23.73 -8.40
C ILE A 126 1.01 -24.73 -9.24
N GLU A 127 -0.30 -24.56 -9.29
CA GLU A 127 -1.20 -25.33 -10.14
C GLU A 127 -1.21 -24.72 -11.55
N VAL A 128 -0.86 -25.55 -12.54
CA VAL A 128 -0.93 -25.17 -13.95
C VAL A 128 -2.39 -24.98 -14.33
N GLY A 129 -2.75 -23.85 -14.94
CA GLY A 129 -4.14 -23.39 -15.01
C GLY A 129 -4.80 -23.68 -16.36
N SER A 130 -4.31 -23.09 -17.44
CA SER A 130 -4.81 -23.35 -18.80
C SER A 130 -3.61 -23.50 -19.76
N LEU A 131 -3.75 -24.09 -20.95
CA LEU A 131 -2.71 -23.99 -21.97
C LEU A 131 -3.34 -23.34 -23.20
N ASP A 132 -2.81 -22.20 -23.62
CA ASP A 132 -3.09 -21.69 -24.96
C ASP A 132 -2.34 -22.59 -25.95
N SER A 133 -2.97 -22.97 -27.06
CA SER A 133 -2.33 -23.80 -28.09
C SER A 133 -1.51 -22.97 -29.09
N THR A 134 -1.62 -21.64 -29.03
CA THR A 134 -0.88 -20.67 -29.85
C THR A 134 0.21 -19.91 -29.09
N LYS A 135 0.30 -20.14 -27.77
CA LYS A 135 1.31 -19.56 -26.87
C LYS A 135 1.76 -20.65 -25.89
N PRO A 136 2.99 -20.61 -25.33
CA PRO A 136 3.40 -21.61 -24.34
C PRO A 136 2.39 -21.71 -23.19
N ALA A 137 2.07 -22.95 -22.84
CA ALA A 137 1.28 -23.40 -21.69
C ALA A 137 1.14 -22.38 -20.53
N VAL A 138 -0.10 -21.99 -20.20
CA VAL A 138 -0.45 -20.91 -19.26
C VAL A 138 -0.43 -21.39 -17.79
N SER A 139 -0.05 -20.46 -16.91
CA SER A 139 -0.09 -20.48 -15.44
C SER A 139 1.01 -21.21 -14.65
N ALA A 140 2.06 -21.69 -15.33
CA ALA A 140 3.41 -21.78 -14.81
C ALA A 140 4.32 -21.31 -15.94
N PRO A 141 4.72 -20.04 -15.95
CA PRO A 141 4.86 -19.37 -17.24
C PRO A 141 6.15 -19.73 -18.00
N ASN A 142 5.99 -19.56 -19.31
CA ASN A 142 6.86 -19.78 -20.47
C ASN A 142 7.80 -20.97 -20.42
N VAL A 143 7.24 -22.17 -20.33
CA VAL A 143 7.97 -23.38 -20.68
C VAL A 143 7.23 -24.09 -21.81
N MET A 144 7.86 -24.21 -22.98
CA MET A 144 7.27 -24.95 -24.10
C MET A 144 7.29 -26.45 -23.76
N PRO A 145 6.13 -27.13 -23.63
CA PRO A 145 6.13 -28.57 -23.52
C PRO A 145 6.58 -29.11 -24.88
N THR A 146 7.81 -29.59 -24.97
CA THR A 146 8.26 -30.33 -26.15
C THR A 146 7.54 -31.68 -26.17
N GLY A 147 6.40 -31.75 -26.86
CA GLY A 147 5.73 -32.99 -27.27
C GLY A 147 4.44 -33.36 -26.51
N PRO A 148 3.69 -34.37 -27.00
CA PRO A 148 2.40 -34.84 -26.46
C PRO A 148 2.43 -35.41 -25.03
N ALA A 149 3.59 -35.34 -24.36
CA ALA A 149 3.88 -35.85 -23.03
C ALA A 149 4.35 -34.74 -22.04
N GLY A 150 3.96 -33.48 -22.24
CA GLY A 150 4.39 -32.35 -21.40
C GLY A 150 3.55 -32.11 -20.13
N ILE A 151 3.89 -30.99 -19.45
CA ILE A 151 3.14 -30.42 -18.33
C ILE A 151 1.70 -30.10 -18.78
N ARG A 152 0.72 -30.37 -17.92
CA ARG A 152 -0.73 -30.19 -18.19
C ARG A 152 -1.38 -29.31 -17.14
N PRO A 153 -2.53 -28.67 -17.46
CA PRO A 153 -3.38 -28.05 -16.45
C PRO A 153 -3.72 -29.03 -15.32
N GLY A 154 -3.68 -28.56 -14.08
CA GLY A 154 -3.84 -29.36 -12.87
C GLY A 154 -2.55 -29.95 -12.30
N ASP A 155 -1.41 -29.81 -12.98
CA ASP A 155 -0.11 -30.19 -12.42
C ASP A 155 0.32 -29.25 -11.30
N VAL A 156 0.85 -29.80 -10.20
CA VAL A 156 1.49 -29.02 -9.13
C VAL A 156 2.99 -29.09 -9.28
N ILE A 157 3.67 -27.97 -9.55
CA ILE A 157 5.13 -27.95 -9.63
C ILE A 157 5.75 -28.10 -8.24
N LEU A 158 6.69 -29.04 -8.11
CA LEU A 158 7.40 -29.36 -6.87
C LEU A 158 8.85 -28.84 -6.87
N SER A 159 9.53 -28.93 -8.01
CA SER A 159 10.92 -28.47 -8.13
C SER A 159 11.32 -28.16 -9.59
N VAL A 160 12.37 -27.36 -9.75
CA VAL A 160 13.05 -27.08 -11.01
C VAL A 160 14.54 -27.35 -10.84
N ASP A 161 15.11 -28.24 -11.66
CA ASP A 161 16.49 -28.73 -11.57
C ASP A 161 16.88 -29.21 -10.16
N GLY A 162 15.93 -29.86 -9.48
CA GLY A 162 16.12 -30.35 -8.11
C GLY A 162 16.00 -29.27 -7.04
N HIS A 163 15.87 -27.99 -7.40
CA HIS A 163 15.58 -26.92 -6.44
C HIS A 163 14.08 -26.90 -6.10
N PRO A 164 13.71 -27.00 -4.81
CA PRO A 164 12.31 -26.94 -4.40
C PRO A 164 11.63 -25.64 -4.86
N VAL A 165 10.38 -25.78 -5.27
CA VAL A 165 9.48 -24.68 -5.63
C VAL A 165 8.36 -24.64 -4.60
N ASN A 166 8.49 -23.76 -3.61
CA ASN A 166 7.49 -23.60 -2.54
C ASN A 166 6.61 -22.36 -2.75
N GLN A 167 7.04 -21.46 -3.62
CA GLN A 167 6.40 -20.19 -3.94
C GLN A 167 6.69 -19.84 -5.40
N TYR A 168 5.86 -18.98 -5.97
CA TYR A 168 5.99 -18.60 -7.38
C TYR A 168 7.34 -17.97 -7.72
N ASN A 169 7.92 -17.20 -6.80
CA ASN A 169 9.25 -16.61 -6.97
C ASN A 169 10.37 -17.65 -7.07
N ASP A 170 10.22 -18.83 -6.45
CA ASP A 170 11.20 -19.91 -6.61
C ASP A 170 11.20 -20.38 -8.07
N LEU A 171 10.02 -20.61 -8.65
CA LEU A 171 9.86 -20.95 -10.06
C LEU A 171 10.46 -19.86 -10.97
N HIS A 172 10.07 -18.60 -10.77
CA HIS A 172 10.60 -17.45 -11.52
C HIS A 172 12.14 -17.38 -11.43
N ARG A 173 12.71 -17.55 -10.24
CA ARG A 173 14.15 -17.53 -9.99
C ARG A 173 14.87 -18.66 -10.71
N TRP A 174 14.41 -19.90 -10.57
CA TRP A 174 15.08 -21.07 -11.14
C TRP A 174 14.98 -21.11 -12.66
N VAL A 175 13.81 -20.74 -13.21
CA VAL A 175 13.59 -20.67 -14.66
C VAL A 175 14.39 -19.52 -15.29
N ASN A 176 14.41 -18.32 -14.69
CA ASN A 176 15.23 -17.23 -15.21
C ASN A 176 16.74 -17.50 -15.05
N ALA A 177 17.15 -18.22 -14.00
CA ALA A 177 18.55 -18.62 -13.83
C ALA A 177 19.03 -19.60 -14.91
N SER A 178 18.12 -20.32 -15.57
CA SER A 178 18.48 -21.19 -16.70
C SER A 178 18.88 -20.41 -17.95
N ASN A 179 18.50 -19.13 -18.05
CA ASN A 179 18.79 -18.26 -19.19
C ASN A 179 18.38 -18.89 -20.54
N GLY A 180 17.26 -19.60 -20.57
CA GLY A 180 16.73 -20.29 -21.75
C GLY A 180 17.28 -21.71 -21.97
N ALA A 181 18.16 -22.22 -21.10
CA ALA A 181 18.56 -23.61 -21.12
C ALA A 181 17.40 -24.54 -20.69
N PRO A 182 17.31 -25.76 -21.25
CA PRO A 182 16.32 -26.74 -20.81
C PRO A 182 16.45 -27.04 -19.32
N VAL A 183 15.33 -26.97 -18.60
CA VAL A 183 15.23 -27.24 -17.17
C VAL A 183 14.41 -28.49 -16.90
N THR A 184 14.73 -29.17 -15.82
CA THR A 184 14.01 -30.37 -15.36
C THR A 184 12.94 -29.96 -14.36
N VAL A 185 11.68 -30.02 -14.74
CA VAL A 185 10.54 -29.67 -13.88
C VAL A 185 9.93 -30.94 -13.32
N THR A 186 9.88 -31.05 -11.99
CA THR A 186 9.16 -32.12 -11.30
C THR A 186 7.78 -31.62 -10.89
N VAL A 187 6.74 -32.33 -11.30
CA VAL A 187 5.34 -32.00 -11.01
C VAL A 187 4.64 -33.16 -10.30
N ARG A 188 3.53 -32.85 -9.63
CA ARG A 188 2.58 -33.81 -9.09
C ARG A 188 1.30 -33.78 -9.92
N ARG A 189 0.93 -34.93 -10.48
CA ARG A 189 -0.34 -35.15 -11.20
C ARG A 189 -1.03 -36.37 -10.62
N ASP A 190 -2.28 -36.23 -10.21
CA ASP A 190 -3.09 -37.32 -9.62
C ASP A 190 -2.38 -38.05 -8.45
N GLY A 191 -1.64 -37.30 -7.63
CA GLY A 191 -0.87 -37.83 -6.50
C GLY A 191 0.47 -38.50 -6.87
N GLN A 192 0.79 -38.65 -8.16
CA GLN A 192 2.05 -39.21 -8.64
C GLN A 192 3.03 -38.11 -9.04
N THR A 193 4.31 -38.35 -8.78
CA THR A 193 5.38 -37.42 -9.17
C THR A 193 5.87 -37.76 -10.58
N GLN A 194 5.88 -36.78 -11.47
CA GLN A 194 6.30 -36.90 -12.87
C GLN A 194 7.35 -35.83 -13.16
N THR A 195 8.34 -36.15 -14.00
CA THR A 195 9.44 -35.25 -14.33
C THR A 195 9.45 -34.98 -15.82
N TYR A 196 9.59 -33.72 -16.18
CA TYR A 196 9.59 -33.25 -17.55
C TYR A 196 10.80 -32.36 -17.81
N THR A 197 11.47 -32.55 -18.94
CA THR A 197 12.43 -31.58 -19.45
C THR A 197 11.67 -30.55 -20.26
N VAL A 198 11.83 -29.29 -19.93
CA VAL A 198 11.07 -28.20 -20.53
C VAL A 198 11.99 -27.03 -20.82
N THR A 199 11.89 -26.45 -22.00
CA THR A 199 12.75 -25.34 -22.41
C THR A 199 12.03 -24.01 -22.17
N PRO A 200 12.57 -23.13 -21.30
CA PRO A 200 11.99 -21.83 -21.06
C PRO A 200 12.04 -20.97 -22.32
N VAL A 201 10.93 -20.33 -22.67
CA VAL A 201 10.87 -19.40 -23.79
C VAL A 201 10.88 -17.99 -23.26
N TYR A 202 11.86 -17.20 -23.69
CA TYR A 202 11.93 -15.80 -23.35
C TYR A 202 10.83 -15.06 -24.08
N ASP A 203 9.94 -14.43 -23.35
CA ASP A 203 8.89 -13.61 -23.93
C ASP A 203 9.38 -12.15 -23.96
N GLN A 204 9.62 -11.65 -25.18
CA GLN A 204 10.14 -10.31 -25.42
C GLN A 204 9.14 -9.21 -25.04
N ASP A 205 7.83 -9.50 -25.09
CA ASP A 205 6.80 -8.54 -24.72
C ASP A 205 6.67 -8.41 -23.20
N SER A 206 7.02 -9.47 -22.47
CA SER A 206 6.86 -9.56 -21.01
C SER A 206 8.18 -9.53 -20.23
N GLY A 207 9.32 -9.44 -20.92
CA GLY A 207 10.65 -9.15 -20.35
C GLY A 207 11.28 -10.29 -19.54
N GLY A 208 10.73 -11.50 -19.63
CA GLY A 208 11.17 -12.64 -18.83
C GLY A 208 10.63 -13.98 -19.34
N PHE A 209 11.01 -15.04 -18.63
CA PHE A 209 10.53 -16.39 -18.92
C PHE A 209 9.25 -16.71 -18.14
N VAL A 210 8.77 -15.81 -17.27
CA VAL A 210 7.65 -16.07 -16.37
C VAL A 210 6.86 -14.77 -16.12
N ASN A 211 5.63 -14.60 -16.66
CA ASN A 211 4.83 -13.38 -16.41
C ASN A 211 3.31 -13.63 -16.28
N TYR A 212 2.63 -12.78 -15.50
CA TYR A 212 1.17 -12.72 -15.33
C TYR A 212 0.54 -11.86 -16.42
N GLY A 213 -0.51 -12.35 -17.08
CA GLY A 213 -1.30 -11.51 -17.98
C GLY A 213 -1.95 -10.33 -17.23
N PRO A 214 -2.26 -9.19 -17.89
CA PRO A 214 -2.79 -8.00 -17.20
C PRO A 214 -4.04 -8.26 -16.35
N LEU A 215 -4.97 -9.10 -16.81
CA LEU A 215 -6.15 -9.46 -16.03
C LEU A 215 -5.82 -10.29 -14.79
N GLN A 216 -4.85 -11.19 -14.90
CA GLN A 216 -4.40 -12.02 -13.79
C GLN A 216 -3.63 -11.20 -12.76
N ALA A 217 -2.74 -10.32 -13.22
CA ALA A 217 -2.03 -9.37 -12.36
C ALA A 217 -3.00 -8.44 -11.63
N ALA A 218 -4.07 -7.98 -12.30
CA ALA A 218 -5.11 -7.18 -11.67
C ALA A 218 -5.84 -7.94 -10.55
N GLY A 219 -6.30 -9.17 -10.83
CA GLY A 219 -6.93 -10.02 -9.81
C GLY A 219 -6.01 -10.29 -8.61
N LEU A 220 -4.74 -10.59 -8.88
CA LEU A 220 -3.74 -10.87 -7.85
C LEU A 220 -3.38 -9.62 -7.05
N SER A 221 -3.35 -8.43 -7.67
CA SER A 221 -3.11 -7.17 -6.95
C SER A 221 -4.23 -6.83 -5.95
N ILE A 222 -5.49 -7.14 -6.30
CA ILE A 222 -6.64 -6.97 -5.40
C ILE A 222 -6.56 -7.99 -4.26
N GLN A 223 -6.29 -9.26 -4.57
CA GLN A 223 -6.10 -10.30 -3.57
C GLN A 223 -4.96 -9.92 -2.62
N ARG A 224 -3.81 -9.51 -3.16
CA ARG A 224 -2.65 -9.07 -2.41
C ARG A 224 -2.96 -7.91 -1.46
N THR A 225 -3.76 -6.96 -1.93
CA THR A 225 -4.22 -5.84 -1.10
C THR A 225 -5.09 -6.37 0.05
N GLY A 226 -6.03 -7.27 -0.23
CA GLY A 226 -6.86 -7.93 0.78
C GLY A 226 -6.05 -8.72 1.81
N ASP A 227 -5.10 -9.54 1.36
CA ASP A 227 -4.20 -10.32 2.21
C ASP A 227 -3.33 -9.41 3.08
N THR A 228 -2.88 -8.28 2.54
CA THR A 228 -2.10 -7.30 3.30
C THR A 228 -2.97 -6.62 4.37
N ILE A 229 -4.22 -6.26 4.06
CA ILE A 229 -5.18 -5.73 5.04
C ILE A 229 -5.41 -6.78 6.14
N ALA A 230 -5.70 -8.02 5.77
CA ALA A 230 -5.93 -9.12 6.71
C ALA A 230 -4.69 -9.39 7.58
N GLY A 231 -3.48 -9.32 7.01
CA GLY A 231 -2.22 -9.45 7.72
C GLY A 231 -1.99 -8.35 8.73
N ILE A 232 -2.31 -7.08 8.40
CA ILE A 232 -2.22 -5.95 9.34
C ILE A 232 -3.14 -6.18 10.53
N PHE A 233 -4.42 -6.49 10.30
CA PHE A 233 -5.37 -6.74 11.39
C PHE A 233 -5.03 -8.01 12.18
N GLY A 234 -4.59 -9.08 11.52
CA GLY A 234 -4.13 -10.32 12.15
C GLY A 234 -2.93 -10.10 13.05
N GLY A 235 -1.95 -9.29 12.60
CA GLY A 235 -0.79 -8.90 13.39
C GLY A 235 -1.17 -8.07 14.62
N ILE A 236 -2.06 -7.08 14.47
CA ILE A 236 -2.59 -6.30 15.60
C ILE A 236 -3.32 -7.21 16.60
N TYR A 237 -4.17 -8.11 16.11
CA TYR A 237 -4.91 -9.06 16.94
C TYR A 237 -3.96 -10.00 17.69
N GLN A 238 -2.94 -10.54 17.01
CA GLN A 238 -1.94 -11.40 17.62
C GLN A 238 -1.14 -10.65 18.69
N LEU A 239 -0.73 -9.41 18.42
CA LEU A 239 -0.06 -8.55 19.41
C LEU A 239 -0.95 -8.23 20.62
N ALA A 240 -2.25 -8.06 20.41
CA ALA A 240 -3.20 -7.78 21.49
C ALA A 240 -3.53 -9.00 22.34
N THR A 241 -3.51 -10.21 21.76
CA THR A 241 -3.95 -11.44 22.42
C THR A 241 -2.81 -12.33 22.95
N ASP A 242 -1.67 -12.38 22.26
CA ASP A 242 -0.53 -13.18 22.67
C ASP A 242 0.33 -12.42 23.68
N LYS A 243 0.14 -12.78 24.96
CA LYS A 243 0.89 -12.22 26.09
C LYS A 243 2.40 -12.43 25.98
N ARG A 244 2.88 -13.42 25.19
CA ARG A 244 4.31 -13.65 24.98
C ARG A 244 4.99 -12.57 24.13
N LEU A 245 4.21 -11.84 23.33
CA LEU A 245 4.72 -10.76 22.48
C LEU A 245 4.89 -9.44 23.24
N GLY A 246 4.50 -9.39 24.52
CA GLY A 246 4.61 -8.20 25.36
C GLY A 246 3.51 -7.16 25.12
N GLY A 247 2.48 -7.48 24.35
CA GLY A 247 1.37 -6.57 24.04
C GLY A 247 1.71 -5.55 22.95
N LEU A 248 0.73 -4.71 22.60
CA LEU A 248 0.83 -3.68 21.55
C LEU A 248 2.00 -2.70 21.75
N LEU A 249 2.41 -2.47 23.00
CA LEU A 249 3.48 -1.55 23.40
C LEU A 249 4.72 -2.27 23.92
N GLY A 250 4.79 -3.60 23.82
CA GLY A 250 5.93 -4.39 24.29
C GLY A 250 7.17 -4.29 23.39
N PRO A 251 8.25 -5.03 23.68
CA PRO A 251 9.48 -5.05 22.86
C PRO A 251 9.33 -5.62 21.44
N LYS A 252 8.20 -6.27 21.14
CA LYS A 252 7.82 -6.71 19.78
C LYS A 252 6.47 -6.13 19.34
N GLY A 253 6.00 -5.10 20.04
CA GLY A 253 4.78 -4.36 19.72
C GLY A 253 4.92 -3.50 18.46
N ILE A 254 3.90 -2.68 18.20
CA ILE A 254 3.78 -1.81 17.03
C ILE A 254 5.08 -1.03 16.80
N GLU A 255 5.54 -0.97 15.54
CA GLU A 255 6.68 -0.15 15.14
C GLU A 255 6.28 1.33 15.06
N GLY A 256 7.12 2.20 15.61
CA GLY A 256 6.98 3.64 15.48
C GLY A 256 7.78 4.21 14.32
N PRO A 257 7.88 5.56 14.21
CA PRO A 257 8.64 6.23 13.17
C PRO A 257 10.09 5.74 13.02
N VAL A 258 10.77 5.46 14.13
CA VAL A 258 12.17 5.00 14.11
C VAL A 258 12.26 3.55 13.63
N GLY A 259 11.35 2.69 14.08
CA GLY A 259 11.20 1.32 13.58
C GLY A 259 10.97 1.30 12.08
N ILE A 260 10.03 2.10 11.58
CA ILE A 260 9.72 2.15 10.14
C ILE A 260 10.93 2.64 9.33
N VAL A 261 11.72 3.59 9.84
CA VAL A 261 12.98 4.01 9.19
C VAL A 261 13.99 2.84 9.13
N LYS A 262 14.16 2.09 10.24
CA LYS A 262 15.02 0.89 10.28
C LYS A 262 14.53 -0.17 9.28
N THR A 263 13.23 -0.46 9.24
CA THR A 263 12.61 -1.43 8.32
C THR A 263 12.76 -0.98 6.86
N THR A 264 12.53 0.30 6.56
CA THR A 264 12.74 0.86 5.21
C THR A 264 14.20 0.71 4.77
N ALA A 265 15.15 0.95 5.68
CA ALA A 265 16.57 0.76 5.42
C ALA A 265 16.92 -0.69 5.07
N GLN A 266 16.36 -1.64 5.82
CA GLN A 266 16.55 -3.07 5.57
C GLN A 266 15.97 -3.50 4.22
N VAL A 267 14.76 -3.04 3.88
CA VAL A 267 14.15 -3.30 2.57
C VAL A 267 14.99 -2.72 1.43
N ALA A 268 15.49 -1.49 1.60
CA ALA A 268 16.36 -0.84 0.61
C ALA A 268 17.67 -1.60 0.40
N GLN A 269 18.24 -2.20 1.46
CA GLN A 269 19.44 -3.04 1.37
C GLN A 269 19.21 -4.32 0.57
N GLY A 270 17.99 -4.88 0.62
CA GLY A 270 17.60 -6.01 -0.22
C GLY A 270 17.45 -5.68 -1.71
N GLY A 271 17.49 -4.38 -2.08
CA GLY A 271 17.40 -3.91 -3.46
C GLY A 271 16.28 -2.88 -3.64
N GLY A 272 16.51 -1.90 -4.53
CA GLY A 272 15.56 -0.80 -4.76
C GLY A 272 14.18 -1.25 -5.26
N LEU A 273 14.10 -2.38 -5.96
CA LEU A 273 12.82 -2.94 -6.41
C LEU A 273 11.93 -3.39 -5.25
N ASN A 274 12.50 -3.80 -4.11
CA ASN A 274 11.73 -4.20 -2.92
C ASN A 274 11.07 -3.01 -2.23
N LEU A 275 11.54 -1.78 -2.49
CA LEU A 275 10.90 -0.58 -1.96
C LEU A 275 9.54 -0.32 -2.61
N ILE A 276 9.32 -0.77 -3.85
CA ILE A 276 8.06 -0.52 -4.57
C ILE A 276 6.86 -1.17 -3.85
N PRO A 277 6.81 -2.50 -3.63
CA PRO A 277 5.72 -3.11 -2.89
C PRO A 277 5.67 -2.63 -1.43
N PHE A 278 6.81 -2.25 -0.83
CA PHE A 278 6.84 -1.69 0.51
C PHE A 278 6.19 -0.29 0.58
N ILE A 279 6.35 0.55 -0.44
CA ILE A 279 5.60 1.83 -0.57
C ILE A 279 4.10 1.55 -0.65
N GLY A 280 3.69 0.50 -1.37
CA GLY A 280 2.31 0.02 -1.39
C GLY A 280 1.80 -0.35 0.01
N PHE A 281 2.59 -1.11 0.77
CA PHE A 281 2.28 -1.44 2.16
C PHE A 281 2.18 -0.20 3.08
N LEU A 282 3.11 0.74 2.97
CA LEU A 282 3.08 1.99 3.76
C LEU A 282 1.85 2.85 3.42
N SER A 283 1.53 2.99 2.12
CA SER A 283 0.33 3.70 1.67
C SER A 283 -0.94 3.06 2.22
N LEU A 284 -1.05 1.73 2.11
CA LEU A 284 -2.18 0.98 2.64
C LEU A 284 -2.34 1.19 4.16
N SER A 285 -1.23 1.08 4.90
CA SER A 285 -1.20 1.26 6.34
C SER A 285 -1.64 2.67 6.74
N LEU A 286 -1.15 3.71 6.04
CA LEU A 286 -1.57 5.08 6.29
C LEU A 286 -3.06 5.30 5.98
N GLY A 287 -3.57 4.73 4.88
CA GLY A 287 -4.99 4.79 4.52
C GLY A 287 -5.88 4.10 5.56
N LEU A 288 -5.47 2.91 6.04
CA LEU A 288 -6.18 2.17 7.08
C LEU A 288 -6.17 2.89 8.43
N VAL A 289 -5.06 3.52 8.81
CA VAL A 289 -5.02 4.30 10.06
C VAL A 289 -5.91 5.53 9.94
N ASN A 290 -5.82 6.29 8.84
CA ASN A 290 -6.58 7.53 8.68
C ASN A 290 -8.09 7.32 8.57
N ILE A 291 -8.56 6.15 8.10
CA ILE A 291 -10.00 5.85 8.04
C ILE A 291 -10.59 5.44 9.40
N LEU A 292 -9.77 5.16 10.42
CA LEU A 292 -10.27 4.82 11.76
C LEU A 292 -11.08 5.99 12.34
N PRO A 293 -12.17 5.73 13.07
CA PRO A 293 -12.98 6.75 13.73
C PRO A 293 -12.28 7.29 14.99
N PHE A 294 -11.03 7.72 14.84
CA PHE A 294 -10.19 8.27 15.89
C PHE A 294 -10.06 9.79 15.70
N PRO A 295 -10.24 10.61 16.74
CA PRO A 295 -10.11 12.06 16.60
C PRO A 295 -8.70 12.46 16.17
N ALA A 296 -8.60 13.56 15.43
CA ALA A 296 -7.46 14.03 14.62
C ALA A 296 -7.28 13.36 13.24
N LEU A 297 -7.88 12.18 12.99
CA LEU A 297 -7.84 11.51 11.69
C LEU A 297 -9.07 11.82 10.83
N ASP A 298 -9.00 11.50 9.54
CA ASP A 298 -10.09 11.66 8.58
C ASP A 298 -11.35 10.90 9.02
N GLY A 299 -11.19 9.65 9.43
CA GLY A 299 -12.28 8.79 9.89
C GLY A 299 -12.97 9.35 11.13
N GLY A 300 -12.24 10.06 12.00
CA GLY A 300 -12.83 10.81 13.11
C GLY A 300 -13.77 11.91 12.61
N ARG A 301 -13.32 12.73 11.64
CA ARG A 301 -14.15 13.79 11.03
C ARG A 301 -15.34 13.20 10.27
N ALA A 302 -15.13 12.11 9.54
CA ALA A 302 -16.18 11.38 8.85
C ALA A 302 -17.23 10.85 9.83
N ALA A 303 -16.81 10.35 11.00
CA ALA A 303 -17.72 9.93 12.07
C ALA A 303 -18.56 11.10 12.60
N PHE A 304 -18.00 12.31 12.75
CA PHE A 304 -18.77 13.51 13.11
C PHE A 304 -19.83 13.86 12.05
N LEU A 305 -19.51 13.73 10.76
CA LEU A 305 -20.49 13.91 9.68
C LEU A 305 -21.59 12.84 9.70
N VAL A 306 -21.26 11.58 10.03
CA VAL A 306 -22.27 10.53 10.22
C VAL A 306 -23.18 10.86 11.41
N ILE A 307 -22.61 11.36 12.52
CA ILE A 307 -23.38 11.80 13.68
C ILE A 307 -24.29 12.98 13.32
N GLU A 308 -23.81 13.95 12.52
CA GLU A 308 -24.62 15.04 11.99
C GLU A 308 -25.79 14.52 11.15
N ALA A 309 -25.55 13.54 10.27
CA ALA A 309 -26.58 12.93 9.42
C ALA A 309 -27.69 12.27 10.26
N ILE A 310 -27.32 11.56 11.33
CA ILE A 310 -28.26 10.90 12.25
C ILE A 310 -29.04 11.94 13.07
N ARG A 311 -28.37 13.00 13.53
CA ARG A 311 -28.99 14.04 14.39
C ARG A 311 -29.82 15.07 13.61
N GLY A 312 -29.63 15.17 12.30
CA GLY A 312 -30.25 16.19 11.45
C GLY A 312 -29.77 17.62 11.73
N ARG A 313 -28.72 17.79 12.55
CA ARG A 313 -28.13 19.09 12.88
C ARG A 313 -26.62 18.98 13.11
N PRO A 314 -25.83 19.99 12.69
CA PRO A 314 -24.39 19.97 12.84
C PRO A 314 -23.96 19.88 14.31
N VAL A 315 -22.82 19.25 14.52
CA VAL A 315 -22.12 19.31 15.80
C VAL A 315 -21.49 20.69 15.91
N ASP A 316 -21.47 21.24 17.13
CA ASP A 316 -20.84 22.52 17.41
C ASP A 316 -19.34 22.46 17.00
N PRO A 317 -18.88 23.30 16.05
CA PRO A 317 -17.51 23.26 15.55
C PRO A 317 -16.45 23.38 16.65
N ALA A 318 -16.73 24.14 17.72
CA ALA A 318 -15.80 24.30 18.83
C ALA A 318 -15.63 23.00 19.61
N ARG A 319 -16.70 22.22 19.77
CA ARG A 319 -16.66 20.92 20.47
C ARG A 319 -16.01 19.85 19.61
N GLU A 320 -16.31 19.82 18.32
CA GLU A 320 -15.63 18.94 17.37
C GLU A 320 -14.12 19.21 17.39
N GLN A 321 -13.72 20.48 17.25
CA GLN A 321 -12.30 20.87 17.31
C GLN A 321 -11.65 20.43 18.62
N MET A 322 -12.29 20.65 19.77
CA MET A 322 -11.76 20.20 21.06
C MET A 322 -11.49 18.69 21.09
N VAL A 323 -12.44 17.89 20.60
CA VAL A 323 -12.29 16.42 20.52
C VAL A 323 -11.12 16.05 19.60
N HIS A 324 -10.98 16.72 18.45
CA HIS A 324 -9.85 16.52 17.55
C HIS A 324 -8.51 16.95 18.16
N TYR A 325 -8.46 18.05 18.92
CA TYR A 325 -7.25 18.48 19.63
C TYR A 325 -6.83 17.49 20.72
N VAL A 326 -7.77 16.98 21.50
CA VAL A 326 -7.49 15.95 22.52
C VAL A 326 -7.01 14.66 21.85
N GLY A 327 -7.65 14.23 20.76
CA GLY A 327 -7.18 13.08 19.99
C GLY A 327 -5.77 13.26 19.44
N LEU A 328 -5.45 14.45 18.94
CA LEU A 328 -4.11 14.78 18.44
C LEU A 328 -3.07 14.72 19.56
N ALA A 329 -3.39 15.21 20.76
CA ALA A 329 -2.51 15.09 21.92
C ALA A 329 -2.27 13.63 22.33
N ILE A 330 -3.33 12.81 22.35
CA ILE A 330 -3.23 11.37 22.62
C ILE A 330 -2.39 10.67 21.54
N LEU A 331 -2.62 10.97 20.27
CA LEU A 331 -1.89 10.40 19.14
C LEU A 331 -0.40 10.74 19.22
N PHE A 332 -0.04 11.99 19.45
CA PHE A 332 1.38 12.37 19.62
C PHE A 332 2.00 11.74 20.87
N GLY A 333 1.24 11.61 21.96
CA GLY A 333 1.68 10.85 23.13
C GLY A 333 1.99 9.39 22.80
N LEU A 334 1.11 8.72 22.03
CA LEU A 334 1.32 7.35 21.58
C LEU A 334 2.51 7.23 20.63
N ILE A 335 2.64 8.13 19.65
CA ILE A 335 3.79 8.17 18.74
C ILE A 335 5.09 8.34 19.55
N GLY A 336 5.11 9.23 20.53
CA GLY A 336 6.27 9.42 21.41
C GLY A 336 6.61 8.16 22.22
N LEU A 337 5.60 7.49 22.78
CA LEU A 337 5.78 6.24 23.54
C LEU A 337 6.32 5.10 22.67
N VAL A 338 5.75 4.89 21.48
CA VAL A 338 6.21 3.86 20.55
C VAL A 338 7.61 4.19 20.03
N THR A 339 7.88 5.47 19.73
CA THR A 339 9.23 5.93 19.35
C THR A 339 10.26 5.67 20.45
N TYR A 340 9.91 5.92 21.72
CA TYR A 340 10.78 5.62 22.84
C TYR A 340 11.10 4.12 22.92
N ASN A 341 10.08 3.26 22.75
CA ASN A 341 10.27 1.82 22.71
C ASN A 341 11.14 1.38 21.52
N ASP A 342 10.99 1.98 20.34
CA ASP A 342 11.83 1.69 19.17
C ASP A 342 13.32 2.00 19.36
N VAL A 343 13.63 3.00 20.19
CA VAL A 343 15.00 3.41 20.51
C VAL A 343 15.61 2.50 21.58
N LEU A 344 14.81 2.00 22.52
CA LEU A 344 15.26 1.08 23.55
C LEU A 344 15.50 -0.36 23.06
N ARG A 345 14.89 -0.74 21.93
CA ARG A 345 15.10 -2.02 21.24
C ARG A 345 16.36 -2.01 20.40
#